data_AF-A0A345UL26-F1
#
_entry.id   AF-A0A345UL26-F1
#
_cell.length_a   1.000
_cell.length_b   1.000
_cell.length_c   1.000
_cell.angle_alpha   90.00
_cell.angle_beta   90.00
_cell.angle_gamma   90.00
#
_symmetry.space_group_name_H-M   'P 1'
#
loop_
_entity.id
_entity.type
_entity.pdbx_description
1 polymer ?
#
loop_
_entity_poly.entity_id
_entity_poly.type
_entity_poly.pdbx_seq_one_letter_code
_entity_poly.pdbx_strand_id
1 'polypeptide(L)'
;MPVKPGRNADQLQKDAYKEAKKKSRISCVGAKLVGSLRQRLNELGSASRHLLVSFDGGYTNREVIQNLPAHTTFIGRVRKDAKIYDPPADQPDTGRRRLYGEPKLTPDQIRTSDQVSWQKVKAFAAGKEHEFKLKVVENVKWKPAGGHQLLKLIIISPLGYRLAKGANLLYRKPAFLITNDLKLPLQTLLQAYVWRWEIEVNFREQKTLMGCGQAQVRNQHSAEGVPKFVTAVYSLLLLAAEHCSRQNDPPVQMLQRAKWYPEKENSRWTTGDICNRFRAEYYSKAIGVSFDGFMNKRYRKQNHLKLLNPALSAMISIRT
;
A
#
# COMPACT_ATOMS: atom_id res chain seq x y z
N MET A 1 -20.90 9.70 2.25
CA MET A 1 -20.94 10.77 1.21
C MET A 1 -22.10 11.69 1.53
N PRO A 2 -22.04 12.99 1.22
CA PRO A 2 -23.16 13.89 1.50
C PRO A 2 -24.40 13.46 0.72
N VAL A 3 -25.57 13.57 1.36
CA VAL A 3 -26.85 13.21 0.75
C VAL A 3 -27.20 14.25 -0.30
N LYS A 4 -27.56 13.79 -1.51
CA LYS A 4 -27.94 14.70 -2.60
C LYS A 4 -29.28 15.38 -2.23
N PRO A 5 -29.35 16.72 -2.26
CA PRO A 5 -30.60 17.42 -1.97
C PRO A 5 -31.66 17.10 -3.04
N GLY A 6 -32.94 17.16 -2.63
CA GLY A 6 -34.08 16.96 -3.52
C GLY A 6 -34.18 18.04 -4.61
N ARG A 7 -35.01 17.79 -5.64
CA ARG A 7 -35.15 18.69 -6.80
C ARG A 7 -35.59 20.12 -6.41
N ASN A 8 -36.40 20.23 -5.36
CA ASN A 8 -36.96 21.50 -4.85
C ASN A 8 -36.15 22.10 -3.69
N ALA A 9 -34.92 21.64 -3.45
CA ALA A 9 -34.09 22.16 -2.38
C ALA A 9 -33.69 23.63 -2.60
N ASP A 10 -33.63 24.39 -1.52
CA ASP A 10 -33.24 25.80 -1.54
C ASP A 10 -31.78 25.99 -1.94
N GLN A 11 -31.45 27.22 -2.35
CA GLN A 11 -30.10 27.56 -2.80
C GLN A 11 -29.05 27.32 -1.70
N LEU A 12 -29.37 27.63 -0.44
CA LEU A 12 -28.52 27.34 0.71
C LEU A 12 -28.24 25.85 0.89
N GLN A 13 -29.25 24.99 0.68
CA GLN A 13 -29.09 23.54 0.78
C GLN A 13 -28.24 22.99 -0.37
N LYS A 14 -28.42 23.53 -1.58
CA LYS A 14 -27.60 23.19 -2.75
C LYS A 14 -26.15 23.59 -2.56
N ASP A 15 -25.88 24.76 -1.99
CA ASP A 15 -24.52 25.25 -1.75
C ASP A 15 -23.84 24.52 -0.57
N ALA A 16 -24.58 24.23 0.50
CA ALA A 16 -24.11 23.36 1.58
C ALA A 16 -23.75 21.95 1.06
N TYR A 17 -24.56 21.38 0.17
CA TYR A 17 -24.25 20.10 -0.48
C TYR A 17 -22.99 20.18 -1.35
N LYS A 18 -22.80 21.24 -2.13
CA LYS A 18 -21.58 21.43 -2.95
C LYS A 18 -20.33 21.51 -2.07
N GLU A 19 -20.39 22.27 -0.97
CA GLU A 19 -19.29 22.37 0.00
C GLU A 19 -19.01 21.04 0.68
N ALA A 20 -20.05 20.34 1.14
CA ALA A 20 -19.91 19.01 1.72
C ALA A 20 -19.30 18.02 0.71
N LYS A 21 -19.73 18.08 -0.56
CA LYS A 21 -19.20 17.25 -1.65
C LYS A 21 -17.73 17.53 -1.92
N LYS A 22 -17.33 18.81 -1.91
CA LYS A 22 -15.93 19.23 -2.07
C LYS A 22 -15.06 18.72 -0.92
N LYS A 23 -15.54 18.84 0.32
CA LYS A 23 -14.87 18.30 1.52
C LYS A 23 -14.78 16.78 1.52
N SER A 24 -15.77 16.09 0.97
CA SER A 24 -15.81 14.63 0.87
C SER A 24 -15.08 14.05 -0.35
N ARG A 25 -14.45 14.89 -1.19
CA ARG A 25 -13.64 14.39 -2.32
C ARG A 25 -12.52 13.52 -1.77
N ILE A 26 -12.30 12.37 -2.40
CA ILE A 26 -11.35 11.35 -1.94
C ILE A 26 -9.94 11.93 -1.76
N SER A 27 -9.51 12.83 -2.64
CA SER A 27 -8.23 13.53 -2.57
C SER A 27 -8.12 14.44 -1.33
N CYS A 28 -9.18 15.19 -1.01
CA CYS A 28 -9.22 16.03 0.18
C CYS A 28 -9.17 15.20 1.47
N VAL A 29 -9.91 14.09 1.51
CA VAL A 29 -9.90 13.16 2.65
C VAL A 29 -8.52 12.50 2.77
N GLY A 30 -7.93 12.05 1.66
CA GLY A 30 -6.59 11.46 1.63
C GLY A 30 -5.51 12.41 2.16
N ALA A 31 -5.53 13.68 1.73
CA ALA A 31 -4.62 14.70 2.24
C ALA A 31 -4.76 14.89 3.76
N LYS A 32 -5.99 14.97 4.26
CA LYS A 32 -6.26 15.05 5.71
C LYS A 32 -5.75 13.84 6.46
N LEU A 33 -5.96 12.62 5.94
CA LEU A 33 -5.49 11.39 6.56
C LEU A 33 -3.96 11.34 6.64
N VAL A 34 -3.25 11.79 5.60
CA VAL A 34 -1.78 11.92 5.63
C VAL A 34 -1.35 12.93 6.68
N GLY A 35 -2.05 14.07 6.78
CA GLY A 35 -1.84 15.06 7.84
C GLY A 35 -2.00 14.49 9.25
N SER A 36 -3.13 13.82 9.52
CA SER A 36 -3.41 13.19 10.80
C SER A 36 -2.41 12.08 11.14
N LEU A 37 -2.00 11.28 10.14
CA LEU A 37 -0.96 10.26 10.31
C LEU A 37 0.38 10.90 10.71
N ARG A 38 0.79 11.96 10.01
CA ARG A 38 2.04 12.68 10.32
C ARG A 38 2.01 13.27 11.72
N GLN A 39 0.90 13.90 12.11
CA GLN A 39 0.74 14.46 13.45
C GLN A 39 0.88 13.38 14.52
N ARG A 40 0.17 12.25 14.36
CA ARG A 40 0.24 11.14 15.31
C ARG A 40 1.64 10.53 15.40
N LEU A 41 2.36 10.44 14.28
CA LEU A 41 3.76 9.99 14.30
C LEU A 41 4.66 10.97 15.06
N ASN A 42 4.41 12.28 14.99
CA ASN A 42 5.16 13.27 15.75
C ASN A 42 4.90 13.12 17.25
N GLU A 43 3.63 12.96 17.65
CA GLU A 43 3.21 12.74 19.03
C GLU A 43 3.83 11.46 19.63
N LEU A 44 4.02 10.42 18.81
CA LEU A 44 4.71 9.18 19.18
C LEU A 44 6.25 9.30 19.14
N GLY A 45 6.82 10.51 19.08
CA GLY A 45 8.27 10.75 19.11
C GLY A 45 9.00 10.46 17.79
N SER A 46 8.29 10.22 16.69
CA SER A 46 8.88 9.95 15.37
C SER A 46 8.95 11.18 14.46
N ALA A 47 9.01 12.39 15.04
CA ALA A 47 9.02 13.65 14.29
C ALA A 47 10.21 13.78 13.32
N SER A 48 11.37 13.22 13.67
CA SER A 48 12.57 13.21 12.83
C SER A 48 12.51 12.18 11.68
N ARG A 49 11.61 11.20 11.76
CA ARG A 49 11.49 10.15 10.74
C ARG A 49 10.74 10.67 9.52
N HIS A 50 11.29 10.41 8.34
CA HIS A 50 10.69 10.81 7.08
C HIS A 50 9.51 9.91 6.70
N LEU A 51 8.40 10.50 6.26
CA LEU A 51 7.22 9.77 5.80
C LEU A 51 7.22 9.69 4.27
N LEU A 52 7.34 8.48 3.71
CA LEU A 52 7.21 8.25 2.27
C LEU A 52 5.83 7.69 1.93
N VAL A 53 5.06 8.41 1.11
CA VAL A 53 3.68 8.05 0.76
C VAL A 53 3.57 7.74 -0.73
N SER A 54 3.10 6.53 -1.05
CA SER A 54 2.85 6.10 -2.42
C SER A 54 1.39 6.33 -2.82
N PHE A 55 1.17 7.16 -3.82
CA PHE A 55 -0.15 7.53 -4.33
C PHE A 55 -0.47 6.85 -5.66
N ASP A 56 -1.76 6.57 -5.87
CA ASP A 56 -2.27 6.32 -7.21
C ASP A 56 -2.63 7.64 -7.92
N GLY A 57 -2.94 7.57 -9.22
CA GLY A 57 -3.23 8.74 -10.05
C GLY A 57 -4.36 9.63 -9.49
N GLY A 58 -5.35 9.04 -8.81
CA GLY A 58 -6.44 9.80 -8.17
C GLY A 58 -6.02 10.72 -7.03
N TYR A 59 -4.83 10.51 -6.44
CA TYR A 59 -4.28 11.32 -5.35
C TYR A 59 -3.11 12.20 -5.82
N THR A 60 -2.60 12.00 -7.03
CA THR A 60 -1.51 12.82 -7.59
C THR A 60 -2.12 14.08 -8.21
N ASN A 61 -2.56 15.00 -7.36
CA ASN A 61 -3.26 16.23 -7.76
C ASN A 61 -2.90 17.40 -6.84
N ARG A 62 -3.42 18.58 -7.17
CA ARG A 62 -3.17 19.82 -6.44
C ARG A 62 -3.57 19.73 -4.98
N GLU A 63 -4.77 19.23 -4.72
CA GLU A 63 -5.36 19.21 -3.39
C GLU A 63 -4.53 18.36 -2.40
N VAL A 64 -3.87 17.30 -2.87
CA VAL A 64 -2.99 16.49 -2.02
C VAL A 64 -1.61 17.11 -1.94
N ILE A 65 -0.96 17.34 -3.08
CA ILE A 65 0.47 17.68 -3.14
C ILE A 65 0.78 19.02 -2.47
N GLN A 66 -0.11 20.00 -2.61
CA GLN A 66 0.09 21.32 -1.99
C GLN A 66 -0.19 21.35 -0.49
N ASN A 67 -0.88 20.33 0.03
CA ASN A 67 -1.24 20.23 1.45
C ASN A 67 -0.48 19.10 2.16
N LEU A 68 0.63 18.63 1.59
CA LEU A 68 1.46 17.62 2.25
C LEU A 68 2.16 18.23 3.47
N PRO A 69 2.16 17.54 4.61
CA PRO A 69 2.91 17.97 5.78
C PRO A 69 4.42 18.05 5.53
N ALA A 70 5.13 18.77 6.38
CA ALA A 70 6.59 18.74 6.41
C ALA A 70 7.13 17.30 6.65
N HIS A 71 8.38 17.05 6.24
CA HIS A 71 9.03 15.73 6.34
C HIS A 71 8.21 14.59 5.71
N THR A 72 7.52 14.91 4.60
CA THR A 72 6.73 13.94 3.83
C THR A 72 7.14 13.98 2.37
N THR A 73 7.61 12.85 1.86
CA THR A 73 7.80 12.63 0.42
C THR A 73 6.60 11.89 -0.14
N PHE A 74 6.16 12.29 -1.33
CA PHE A 74 5.20 11.52 -2.09
C PHE A 74 5.83 10.92 -3.34
N ILE A 75 5.31 9.78 -3.78
CA ILE A 75 5.56 9.25 -5.13
C ILE A 75 4.23 8.80 -5.71
N GLY A 76 3.87 9.30 -6.89
CA GLY A 76 2.56 9.04 -7.48
C GLY A 76 2.56 9.00 -9.00
N ARG A 77 1.48 8.47 -9.60
CA ARG A 77 1.34 8.44 -11.06
C ARG A 77 1.07 9.82 -11.61
N VAL A 78 1.79 10.16 -12.67
CA VAL A 78 1.49 11.31 -13.52
C VAL A 78 1.01 10.84 -14.89
N ARG A 79 0.24 11.67 -15.59
CA ARG A 79 -0.20 11.34 -16.95
C ARG A 79 0.96 11.45 -17.93
N LYS A 80 0.91 10.62 -18.98
CA LYS A 80 1.90 10.59 -20.07
C LYS A 80 2.05 11.92 -20.82
N ASP A 81 0.97 12.72 -20.87
CA ASP A 81 0.84 14.01 -21.55
C ASP A 81 0.89 15.19 -20.56
N ALA A 82 1.39 14.98 -19.35
CA ALA A 82 1.48 16.05 -18.36
C ALA A 82 2.42 17.16 -18.85
N LYS A 83 1.97 18.41 -18.68
CA LYS A 83 2.75 19.61 -19.00
C LYS A 83 3.75 19.87 -17.89
N ILE A 84 5.00 19.52 -18.15
CA ILE A 84 6.14 19.74 -17.26
C ILE A 84 6.85 21.02 -17.70
N TYR A 85 7.42 21.75 -16.74
CA TYR A 85 8.09 23.02 -16.96
C TYR A 85 9.47 22.99 -16.33
N ASP A 86 10.38 23.78 -16.86
CA ASP A 86 11.64 24.09 -16.21
C ASP A 86 11.45 25.04 -15.02
N PRO A 87 12.42 25.08 -14.08
CA PRO A 87 12.47 26.18 -13.13
C PRO A 87 12.64 27.48 -13.93
N PRO A 88 12.06 28.58 -13.43
CA PRO A 88 12.19 29.84 -14.13
C PRO A 88 13.67 30.28 -14.15
N ALA A 89 14.12 30.83 -15.28
CA ALA A 89 15.46 31.40 -15.43
C ALA A 89 15.64 32.65 -14.54
N ASP A 90 16.84 33.24 -14.57
CA ASP A 90 17.17 34.48 -13.86
C ASP A 90 16.19 35.59 -14.21
N GLN A 91 15.79 36.34 -13.19
CA GLN A 91 14.73 37.34 -13.27
C GLN A 91 15.19 38.65 -12.65
N PRO A 92 14.70 39.79 -13.20
CA PRO A 92 14.95 41.09 -12.59
C PRO A 92 14.38 41.15 -11.16
N ASP A 93 15.04 41.93 -10.30
CA ASP A 93 14.67 42.05 -8.89
C ASP A 93 13.30 42.70 -8.67
N THR A 94 12.85 43.50 -9.64
CA THR A 94 11.56 44.20 -9.60
C THR A 94 10.47 43.46 -10.37
N GLY A 95 9.29 43.33 -9.75
CA GLY A 95 8.09 42.77 -10.38
C GLY A 95 7.69 41.39 -9.86
N ARG A 96 6.58 40.85 -10.38
CA ARG A 96 6.07 39.54 -9.97
C ARG A 96 6.97 38.43 -10.50
N ARG A 97 7.67 37.73 -9.59
CA ARG A 97 8.52 36.59 -9.95
C ARG A 97 7.71 35.49 -10.65
N ARG A 98 8.15 35.08 -11.83
CA ARG A 98 7.66 33.90 -12.56
C ARG A 98 7.96 32.66 -11.74
N LEU A 99 6.97 31.79 -11.59
CA LEU A 99 7.11 30.52 -10.87
C LEU A 99 7.49 29.34 -11.78
N TYR A 100 7.27 29.47 -13.10
CA TYR A 100 7.50 28.41 -14.08
C TYR A 100 8.32 29.00 -15.24
N GLY A 101 9.30 28.22 -15.71
CA GLY A 101 10.07 28.53 -16.91
C GLY A 101 9.44 27.93 -18.16
N GLU A 102 10.29 27.60 -19.13
CA GLU A 102 9.88 27.08 -20.42
C GLU A 102 9.22 25.68 -20.30
N PRO A 103 8.29 25.34 -21.20
CA PRO A 103 7.72 24.01 -21.25
C PRO A 103 8.78 22.96 -21.61
N LYS A 104 8.84 21.89 -20.83
CA LYS A 104 9.64 20.69 -21.14
C LYS A 104 8.88 19.71 -22.02
N LEU A 105 9.62 18.76 -22.59
CA LEU A 105 9.04 17.58 -23.23
C LEU A 105 8.08 16.87 -22.27
N THR A 106 6.97 16.36 -22.81
CA THR A 106 6.01 15.56 -22.03
C THR A 106 6.65 14.24 -21.58
N PRO A 107 6.15 13.60 -20.51
CA PRO A 107 6.68 12.31 -20.06
C PRO A 107 6.75 11.23 -21.16
N ASP A 108 5.77 11.17 -22.07
CA ASP A 108 5.81 10.23 -23.20
C ASP A 108 6.86 10.60 -24.25
N GLN A 109 7.04 11.90 -24.53
CA GLN A 109 8.10 12.37 -25.44
C GLN A 109 9.50 12.09 -24.87
N ILE A 110 9.70 12.28 -23.56
CA ILE A 110 10.96 11.93 -22.90
C ILE A 110 11.21 10.41 -22.97
N ARG A 111 10.16 9.61 -22.83
CA ARG A 111 10.26 8.15 -22.96
C ARG A 111 10.81 7.75 -24.34
N THR A 112 10.34 8.37 -25.41
CA THR A 112 10.76 8.08 -26.80
C THR A 112 12.04 8.78 -27.23
N SER A 113 12.41 9.89 -26.59
CA SER A 113 13.59 10.69 -26.93
C SER A 113 14.88 10.06 -26.41
N ASP A 114 15.95 10.09 -27.20
CA ASP A 114 17.28 9.60 -26.79
C ASP A 114 18.07 10.60 -25.93
N GLN A 115 17.52 11.78 -25.66
CA GLN A 115 18.15 12.81 -24.82
C GLN A 115 18.40 12.37 -23.37
N VAL A 116 17.64 11.40 -22.87
CA VAL A 116 17.77 10.88 -21.51
C VAL A 116 18.01 9.38 -21.59
N SER A 117 19.15 8.92 -21.07
CA SER A 117 19.52 7.51 -21.09
C SER A 117 18.72 6.67 -20.11
N TRP A 118 18.50 5.40 -20.46
CA TRP A 118 17.90 4.43 -19.55
C TRP A 118 18.92 3.99 -18.49
N GLN A 119 18.48 3.99 -17.24
CA GLN A 119 19.22 3.41 -16.11
C GLN A 119 18.50 2.18 -15.57
N LYS A 120 19.26 1.18 -15.16
CA LYS A 120 18.74 -0.07 -14.60
C LYS A 120 18.66 0.04 -13.09
N VAL A 121 17.50 -0.24 -12.54
CA VAL A 121 17.24 -0.22 -11.10
C VAL A 121 16.51 -1.49 -10.70
N LYS A 122 16.94 -2.12 -9.63
CA LYS A 122 16.32 -3.34 -9.13
C LYS A 122 15.23 -3.03 -8.10
N ALA A 123 14.15 -3.80 -8.12
CA ALA A 123 13.14 -3.77 -7.06
C ALA A 123 12.55 -5.17 -6.85
N PHE A 124 12.19 -5.47 -5.60
CA PHE A 124 11.54 -6.70 -5.20
C PHE A 124 10.03 -6.63 -5.47
N ALA A 125 9.52 -7.58 -6.24
CA ALA A 125 8.11 -7.71 -6.56
C ALA A 125 7.74 -9.17 -6.75
N ALA A 126 6.50 -9.55 -6.41
CA ALA A 126 5.99 -10.91 -6.63
C ALA A 126 6.93 -12.03 -6.13
N GLY A 127 7.59 -11.82 -4.99
CA GLY A 127 8.45 -12.80 -4.34
C GLY A 127 9.87 -12.91 -4.90
N LYS A 128 10.30 -12.04 -5.82
CA LYS A 128 11.68 -12.03 -6.33
C LYS A 128 12.16 -10.64 -6.74
N GLU A 129 13.47 -10.53 -6.94
CA GLU A 129 14.07 -9.30 -7.47
C GLU A 129 13.84 -9.19 -8.99
N HIS A 130 13.49 -7.99 -9.44
CA HIS A 130 13.25 -7.66 -10.84
C HIS A 130 14.06 -6.43 -11.25
N GLU A 131 14.62 -6.45 -12.47
CA GLU A 131 15.29 -5.28 -13.06
C GLU A 131 14.29 -4.42 -13.82
N PHE A 132 14.28 -3.11 -13.53
CA PHE A 132 13.46 -2.09 -14.17
C PHE A 132 14.36 -1.11 -14.92
N LYS A 133 13.94 -0.71 -16.12
CA LYS A 133 14.59 0.37 -16.87
C LYS A 133 13.85 1.67 -16.63
N LEU A 134 14.57 2.67 -16.11
CA LEU A 134 14.03 3.98 -15.75
C LEU A 134 14.71 5.10 -16.56
N LYS A 135 13.96 6.13 -16.94
CA LYS A 135 14.51 7.47 -17.27
C LYS A 135 14.13 8.43 -16.15
N VAL A 136 15.03 9.33 -15.81
CA VAL A 136 14.82 10.30 -14.72
C VAL A 136 15.12 11.70 -15.20
N VAL A 137 14.23 12.62 -14.89
CA VAL A 137 14.40 14.05 -15.13
C VAL A 137 14.17 14.77 -13.82
N GLU A 138 15.21 15.42 -13.32
CA GLU A 138 15.21 16.14 -12.05
C GLU A 138 14.93 17.63 -12.25
N ASN A 139 14.69 18.33 -11.14
CA ASN A 139 14.48 19.77 -11.09
C ASN A 139 13.34 20.24 -12.01
N VAL A 140 12.25 19.48 -12.10
CA VAL A 140 11.10 19.86 -12.92
C VAL A 140 10.00 20.52 -12.10
N LYS A 141 9.20 21.37 -12.74
CA LYS A 141 7.99 21.97 -12.15
C LYS A 141 6.73 21.44 -12.82
N TRP A 142 5.68 21.29 -12.02
CA TRP A 142 4.39 20.81 -12.48
C TRP A 142 3.25 21.61 -11.82
N LYS A 143 2.40 22.26 -12.62
CA LYS A 143 1.38 23.21 -12.13
C LYS A 143 0.46 22.66 -11.02
N PRO A 144 0.00 21.39 -11.06
CA PRO A 144 -0.75 20.80 -9.95
C PRO A 144 0.03 20.76 -8.64
N ALA A 145 1.33 20.46 -8.64
CA ALA A 145 2.14 20.41 -7.43
C ALA A 145 2.41 21.79 -6.80
N GLY A 146 2.15 22.88 -7.53
CA GLY A 146 2.44 24.24 -7.09
C GLY A 146 3.81 24.73 -7.57
N GLY A 147 4.00 26.05 -7.55
CA GLY A 147 5.18 26.69 -8.15
C GLY A 147 6.43 26.69 -7.26
N HIS A 148 6.29 26.33 -5.98
CA HIS A 148 7.35 26.45 -4.98
C HIS A 148 8.20 25.19 -4.85
N GLN A 149 7.72 24.04 -5.33
CA GLN A 149 8.38 22.75 -5.16
C GLN A 149 9.05 22.32 -6.46
N LEU A 150 10.29 21.83 -6.37
CA LEU A 150 10.95 21.10 -7.45
C LEU A 150 10.61 19.62 -7.32
N LEU A 151 10.46 18.97 -8.46
CA LEU A 151 10.03 17.59 -8.55
C LEU A 151 11.03 16.77 -9.36
N LYS A 152 10.95 15.46 -9.19
CA LYS A 152 11.65 14.46 -9.98
C LYS A 152 10.62 13.63 -10.73
N LEU A 153 10.75 13.61 -12.06
CA LEU A 153 9.96 12.78 -12.96
C LEU A 153 10.71 11.46 -13.19
N ILE A 154 10.02 10.34 -12.99
CA ILE A 154 10.56 9.00 -13.18
C ILE A 154 9.69 8.27 -14.19
N ILE A 155 10.29 7.75 -15.25
CA ILE A 155 9.61 7.07 -16.34
C ILE A 155 10.06 5.62 -16.34
N ILE A 156 9.12 4.70 -16.15
CA ILE A 156 9.36 3.25 -16.17
C ILE A 156 9.05 2.73 -17.58
N SER A 157 10.03 2.03 -18.17
CA SER A 157 9.89 1.35 -19.45
C SER A 157 8.78 0.30 -19.43
N PRO A 158 8.13 0.00 -20.56
CA PRO A 158 7.21 -1.14 -20.69
C PRO A 158 7.84 -2.43 -20.16
N LEU A 159 7.17 -3.08 -19.21
CA LEU A 159 7.67 -4.33 -18.62
C LEU A 159 7.19 -5.52 -19.43
N GLY A 160 8.15 -6.29 -19.96
CA GLY A 160 7.89 -7.55 -20.64
C GLY A 160 7.41 -8.63 -19.68
N TYR A 161 6.44 -9.43 -20.10
CA TYR A 161 5.96 -10.62 -19.39
C TYR A 161 5.54 -11.71 -20.38
N ARG A 162 5.53 -12.97 -19.93
CA ARG A 162 5.03 -14.11 -20.68
C ARG A 162 3.97 -14.82 -19.85
N LEU A 163 2.90 -15.28 -20.49
CA LEU A 163 1.84 -16.04 -19.82
C LEU A 163 2.28 -17.48 -19.51
N ALA A 164 3.11 -18.07 -20.38
CA ALA A 164 3.67 -19.41 -20.22
C ALA A 164 5.12 -19.47 -20.74
N LYS A 165 5.85 -20.51 -20.36
CA LYS A 165 7.20 -20.79 -20.91
C LYS A 165 7.06 -21.07 -22.41
N GLY A 166 7.79 -20.31 -23.24
CA GLY A 166 7.72 -20.41 -24.71
C GLY A 166 6.69 -19.51 -25.40
N ALA A 167 5.80 -18.83 -24.66
CA ALA A 167 4.85 -17.89 -25.25
C ALA A 167 5.50 -16.56 -25.67
N ASN A 168 4.83 -15.83 -26.58
CA ASN A 168 5.24 -14.50 -27.03
C ASN A 168 5.41 -13.53 -25.85
N LEU A 169 6.43 -12.67 -25.94
CA LEU A 169 6.70 -11.64 -24.93
C LEU A 169 5.70 -10.49 -25.10
N LEU A 170 4.82 -10.33 -24.12
CA LEU A 170 3.84 -9.24 -24.05
C LEU A 170 4.41 -8.10 -23.21
N TYR A 171 3.95 -6.88 -23.45
CA TYR A 171 4.41 -5.72 -22.70
C TYR A 171 3.28 -5.04 -21.94
N ARG A 172 3.57 -4.64 -20.71
CA ARG A 172 2.70 -3.74 -19.95
C ARG A 172 2.87 -2.31 -20.46
N LYS A 173 1.84 -1.48 -20.29
CA LYS A 173 1.94 -0.04 -20.56
C LYS A 173 3.07 0.57 -19.70
N PRO A 174 3.82 1.57 -20.22
CA PRO A 174 4.80 2.29 -19.44
C PRO A 174 4.13 3.01 -18.26
N ALA A 175 4.89 3.25 -17.20
CA ALA A 175 4.41 3.99 -16.05
C ALA A 175 5.20 5.30 -15.89
N PHE A 176 4.49 6.38 -15.57
CA PHE A 176 5.08 7.70 -15.36
C PHE A 176 4.80 8.10 -13.92
N LEU A 177 5.85 8.37 -13.16
CA LEU A 177 5.80 8.69 -11.75
C LEU A 177 6.40 10.08 -11.51
N ILE A 178 5.92 10.75 -10.47
CA ILE A 178 6.45 12.04 -10.03
C ILE A 178 6.57 12.05 -8.50
N THR A 179 7.63 12.69 -8.02
CA THR A 179 7.94 12.83 -6.59
C THR A 179 8.47 14.22 -6.27
N ASN A 180 8.27 14.70 -5.04
CA ASN A 180 8.89 15.93 -4.52
C ASN A 180 10.28 15.73 -3.95
N ASP A 181 10.82 14.50 -3.95
CA ASP A 181 12.13 14.21 -3.39
C ASP A 181 13.20 14.09 -4.46
N LEU A 182 14.20 14.98 -4.38
CA LEU A 182 15.33 15.01 -5.29
C LEU A 182 16.51 14.15 -4.81
N LYS A 183 16.55 13.79 -3.52
CA LYS A 183 17.73 13.18 -2.89
C LYS A 183 17.58 11.68 -2.68
N LEU A 184 16.35 11.19 -2.48
CA LEU A 184 16.13 9.77 -2.23
C LEU A 184 16.64 8.89 -3.38
N PRO A 185 17.26 7.73 -3.07
CA PRO A 185 17.69 6.77 -4.09
C PRO A 185 16.52 6.29 -4.93
N LEU A 186 16.76 6.13 -6.23
CA LEU A 186 15.74 5.67 -7.18
C LEU A 186 15.20 4.29 -6.84
N GLN A 187 16.05 3.40 -6.31
CA GLN A 187 15.64 2.08 -5.84
C GLN A 187 14.60 2.18 -4.73
N THR A 188 14.80 3.06 -3.73
CA THR A 188 13.86 3.26 -2.62
C THR A 188 12.53 3.82 -3.12
N LEU A 189 12.57 4.82 -4.01
CA LEU A 189 11.37 5.41 -4.61
C LEU A 189 10.58 4.38 -5.43
N LEU A 190 11.29 3.64 -6.30
CA LEU A 190 10.69 2.58 -7.11
C LEU A 190 10.07 1.49 -6.23
N GLN A 191 10.81 1.01 -5.22
CA GLN A 191 10.36 -0.03 -4.31
C GLN A 191 9.11 0.41 -3.55
N ALA A 192 9.09 1.62 -3.00
CA ALA A 192 7.94 2.18 -2.30
C ALA A 192 6.71 2.25 -3.21
N TYR A 193 6.90 2.60 -4.48
CA TYR A 193 5.80 2.63 -5.45
C TYR A 193 5.32 1.22 -5.85
N VAL A 194 6.22 0.24 -5.96
CA VAL A 194 5.89 -1.16 -6.25
C VAL A 194 5.08 -1.78 -5.10
N TRP A 195 5.49 -1.55 -3.85
CA TRP A 195 4.78 -2.02 -2.66
C TRP A 195 3.39 -1.42 -2.49
N ARG A 196 3.06 -0.33 -3.19
CA ARG A 196 1.70 0.23 -3.20
C ARG A 196 0.63 -0.83 -3.50
N TRP A 197 0.93 -1.82 -4.37
CA TRP A 197 -0.03 -2.89 -4.71
C TRP A 197 -0.41 -3.76 -3.50
N GLU A 198 0.43 -3.83 -2.47
CA GLU A 198 0.14 -4.63 -1.26
C GLU A 198 -1.13 -4.14 -0.54
N ILE A 199 -1.53 -2.88 -0.70
CA ILE A 199 -2.81 -2.40 -0.15
C ILE A 199 -4.02 -3.09 -0.80
N GLU A 200 -3.91 -3.48 -2.08
CA GLU A 200 -4.98 -4.18 -2.78
C GLU A 200 -5.10 -5.64 -2.30
N VAL A 201 -3.96 -6.27 -2.02
CA VAL A 201 -3.90 -7.58 -1.36
C VAL A 201 -4.52 -7.49 0.04
N ASN A 202 -4.10 -6.49 0.81
CA ASN A 202 -4.61 -6.21 2.15
C ASN A 202 -6.14 -6.04 2.14
N PHE A 203 -6.70 -5.24 1.22
CA PHE A 203 -8.16 -5.09 1.07
C PHE A 203 -8.85 -6.40 0.68
N ARG A 204 -8.25 -7.19 -0.22
CA ARG A 204 -8.81 -8.50 -0.60
C ARG A 204 -8.86 -9.43 0.60
N GLU A 205 -7.78 -9.54 1.36
CA GLU A 205 -7.71 -10.40 2.55
C GLU A 205 -8.70 -9.97 3.62
N GLN A 206 -8.81 -8.67 3.90
CA GLN A 206 -9.81 -8.18 4.85
C GLN A 206 -11.25 -8.51 4.41
N LYS A 207 -11.57 -8.37 3.12
CA LYS A 207 -12.91 -8.66 2.61
C LYS A 207 -13.22 -10.15 2.57
N THR A 208 -12.27 -10.96 2.10
CA THR A 208 -12.48 -12.39 1.84
C THR A 208 -12.20 -13.25 3.07
N LEU A 209 -11.07 -13.04 3.76
CA LEU A 209 -10.64 -13.87 4.88
C LEU A 209 -11.16 -13.37 6.22
N MET A 210 -11.15 -12.05 6.44
CA MET A 210 -11.63 -11.46 7.69
C MET A 210 -13.14 -11.15 7.69
N GLY A 211 -13.82 -11.34 6.56
CA GLY A 211 -15.27 -11.11 6.45
C GLY A 211 -15.69 -9.65 6.65
N CYS A 212 -14.80 -8.68 6.36
CA CYS A 212 -15.07 -7.25 6.59
C CYS A 212 -16.39 -6.75 5.97
N GLY A 213 -16.81 -7.34 4.85
CA GLY A 213 -18.06 -6.99 4.16
C GLY A 213 -19.25 -7.89 4.48
N GLN A 214 -19.11 -8.87 5.38
CA GLN A 214 -20.14 -9.89 5.66
C GLN A 214 -21.01 -9.56 6.86
N ALA A 215 -20.67 -8.52 7.63
CA ALA A 215 -21.42 -8.14 8.82
C ALA A 215 -22.84 -7.64 8.49
N GLN A 216 -23.84 -8.33 9.04
CA GLN A 216 -25.26 -8.02 8.85
C GLN A 216 -25.74 -7.02 9.92
N VAL A 217 -25.30 -5.77 9.82
CA VAL A 217 -25.65 -4.69 10.76
C VAL A 217 -26.63 -3.71 10.13
N ARG A 218 -27.61 -3.25 10.91
CA ARG A 218 -28.67 -2.32 10.45
C ARG A 218 -28.42 -0.86 10.83
N ASN A 219 -27.57 -0.59 11.81
CA ASN A 219 -27.23 0.76 12.26
C ASN A 219 -26.03 1.31 11.46
N GLN A 220 -26.12 2.56 10.99
CA GLN A 220 -25.04 3.23 10.27
C GLN A 220 -23.72 3.27 11.06
N HIS A 221 -23.76 3.55 12.37
CA HIS A 221 -22.56 3.58 13.21
C HIS A 221 -21.89 2.21 13.26
N SER A 222 -22.67 1.14 13.34
CA SER A 222 -22.16 -0.23 13.31
C SER A 222 -21.60 -0.57 11.93
N ALA A 223 -22.27 -0.18 10.85
CA ALA A 223 -21.81 -0.39 9.48
C ALA A 223 -20.46 0.32 9.20
N GLU A 224 -20.25 1.50 9.77
CA GLU A 224 -18.97 2.22 9.68
C GLU A 224 -17.91 1.69 10.67
N GLY A 225 -18.34 1.16 11.81
CA GLY A 225 -17.46 0.67 12.87
C GLY A 225 -16.81 -0.68 12.57
N VAL A 226 -17.57 -1.61 11.98
CA VAL A 226 -17.08 -2.97 11.68
C VAL A 226 -15.81 -2.96 10.81
N PRO A 227 -15.75 -2.24 9.66
CA PRO A 227 -14.54 -2.22 8.85
C PRO A 227 -13.33 -1.65 9.59
N LYS A 228 -13.52 -0.64 10.44
CA LYS A 228 -12.45 -0.03 11.25
C LYS A 228 -11.90 -1.05 12.26
N PHE A 229 -12.79 -1.75 12.96
CA PHE A 229 -12.43 -2.79 13.92
C PHE A 229 -11.70 -3.95 13.23
N VAL A 230 -12.23 -4.48 12.12
CA VAL A 230 -11.60 -5.56 11.35
C VAL A 230 -10.22 -5.15 10.84
N THR A 231 -10.05 -3.93 10.35
CA THR A 231 -8.74 -3.41 9.93
C THR A 231 -7.73 -3.41 11.09
N ALA A 232 -8.16 -2.97 12.28
CA ALA A 232 -7.31 -2.94 13.48
C ALA A 232 -6.92 -4.35 13.93
N VAL A 233 -7.88 -5.27 14.04
CA VAL A 233 -7.65 -6.68 14.38
C VAL A 233 -6.72 -7.34 13.37
N TYR A 234 -6.95 -7.11 12.08
CA TYR A 234 -6.09 -7.65 11.02
C TYR A 234 -4.64 -7.15 11.14
N SER A 235 -4.46 -5.86 11.41
CA SER A 235 -3.13 -5.26 11.61
C SER A 235 -2.42 -5.88 12.83
N LEU A 236 -3.13 -6.04 13.95
CA LEU A 236 -2.59 -6.69 15.14
C LEU A 236 -2.23 -8.15 14.88
N LEU A 237 -3.06 -8.87 14.13
CA LEU A 237 -2.83 -10.26 13.78
C LEU A 237 -1.55 -10.44 12.94
N LEU A 238 -1.32 -9.55 11.96
CA LEU A 238 -0.10 -9.55 11.16
C LEU A 238 1.15 -9.22 12.00
N LEU A 239 1.05 -8.25 12.91
CA LEU A 239 2.15 -7.88 13.81
C LEU A 239 2.48 -9.00 14.79
N ALA A 240 1.48 -9.65 15.36
CA ALA A 240 1.65 -10.79 16.25
C ALA A 240 2.31 -11.97 15.52
N ALA A 241 1.88 -12.27 14.29
CA ALA A 241 2.50 -13.30 13.46
C ALA A 241 3.97 -13.00 13.15
N GLU A 242 4.29 -11.77 12.77
CA GLU A 242 5.67 -11.33 12.52
C GLU A 242 6.53 -11.44 13.79
N HIS A 243 6.00 -11.00 14.92
CA HIS A 243 6.67 -11.07 16.22
C HIS A 243 6.95 -12.52 16.62
N CYS A 244 5.96 -13.40 16.54
CA CYS A 244 6.10 -14.83 16.83
C CYS A 244 7.05 -15.53 15.86
N SER A 245 7.05 -15.15 14.58
CA SER A 245 7.95 -15.69 13.57
C SER A 245 9.42 -15.30 13.80
N ARG A 246 9.68 -14.15 14.43
CA ARG A 246 11.05 -13.64 14.66
C ARG A 246 11.65 -14.02 16.01
N GLN A 247 10.81 -14.21 17.03
CA GLN A 247 11.28 -14.39 18.41
C GLN A 247 11.37 -15.84 18.89
N ASN A 248 10.65 -16.77 18.26
CA ASN A 248 10.67 -18.14 18.72
C ASN A 248 11.86 -18.91 18.13
N ASP A 249 12.68 -19.47 19.02
CA ASP A 249 13.68 -20.48 18.73
C ASP A 249 13.38 -21.72 19.61
N PRO A 250 12.94 -22.86 19.04
CA PRO A 250 12.76 -23.11 17.61
C PRO A 250 11.59 -22.29 17.02
N PRO A 251 11.61 -22.01 15.71
CA PRO A 251 10.55 -21.28 15.03
C PRO A 251 9.20 -21.96 15.27
N VAL A 252 8.16 -21.16 15.50
CA VAL A 252 6.80 -21.66 15.74
C VAL A 252 6.42 -22.62 14.63
N GLN A 253 6.21 -23.88 15.00
CA GLN A 253 5.90 -24.92 14.03
C GLN A 253 4.55 -24.64 13.38
N MET A 254 4.53 -24.58 12.05
CA MET A 254 3.29 -24.42 11.30
C MET A 254 2.40 -25.66 11.49
N LEU A 255 1.09 -25.41 11.60
CA LEU A 255 0.11 -26.49 11.56
C LEU A 255 0.21 -27.22 10.22
N GLN A 256 -0.02 -28.54 10.25
CA GLN A 256 0.01 -29.34 9.03
C GLN A 256 -0.98 -28.79 8.00
N ARG A 257 -0.48 -28.55 6.79
CA ARG A 257 -1.31 -28.14 5.66
C ARG A 257 -1.96 -29.38 5.04
N ALA A 258 -3.13 -29.18 4.43
CA ALA A 258 -3.78 -30.24 3.67
C ALA A 258 -2.89 -30.70 2.52
N LYS A 259 -2.94 -32.01 2.17
CA LYS A 259 -2.03 -32.63 1.19
C LYS A 259 -1.96 -31.92 -0.17
N TRP A 260 -3.09 -31.40 -0.65
CA TRP A 260 -3.20 -30.63 -1.90
C TRP A 260 -2.66 -29.19 -1.83
N TYR A 261 -2.22 -28.72 -0.66
CA TYR A 261 -1.68 -27.39 -0.43
C TYR A 261 -0.30 -27.51 0.22
N PRO A 262 0.71 -27.94 -0.54
CA PRO A 262 2.05 -28.18 0.01
C PRO A 262 2.68 -26.88 0.52
N GLU A 263 3.59 -27.04 1.48
CA GLU A 263 4.42 -25.94 1.94
C GLU A 263 5.36 -25.46 0.83
N LYS A 264 5.60 -24.15 0.80
CA LYS A 264 6.59 -23.55 -0.09
C LYS A 264 7.79 -23.15 0.76
N GLU A 265 8.97 -23.54 0.33
CA GLU A 265 10.24 -23.15 0.98
C GLU A 265 10.33 -21.63 1.11
N ASN A 266 10.81 -21.15 2.26
CA ASN A 266 11.04 -19.73 2.57
C ASN A 266 9.83 -18.82 2.39
N SER A 267 8.61 -19.33 2.63
CA SER A 267 7.41 -18.51 2.58
C SER A 267 7.14 -17.82 3.92
N ARG A 268 6.91 -16.50 3.88
CA ARG A 268 6.19 -15.78 4.93
C ARG A 268 4.86 -16.49 5.23
N TRP A 269 4.41 -16.45 6.48
CA TRP A 269 3.08 -16.95 6.83
C TRP A 269 2.00 -16.19 6.07
N THR A 270 1.12 -16.93 5.40
CA THR A 270 -0.05 -16.33 4.75
C THR A 270 -1.08 -15.95 5.81
N THR A 271 -1.97 -15.00 5.50
CA THR A 271 -3.09 -14.66 6.38
C THR A 271 -3.93 -15.88 6.75
N GLY A 272 -4.13 -16.81 5.82
CA GLY A 272 -4.79 -18.08 6.09
C GLY A 272 -4.04 -18.95 7.11
N ASP A 273 -2.70 -19.02 7.02
CA ASP A 273 -1.90 -19.73 8.03
C ASP A 273 -2.09 -19.12 9.41
N ILE A 274 -2.04 -17.79 9.50
CA ILE A 274 -2.17 -17.05 10.76
C ILE A 274 -3.56 -17.26 11.38
N CYS A 275 -4.64 -17.15 10.59
CA CYS A 275 -6.00 -17.37 11.06
C CYS A 275 -6.20 -18.80 11.58
N ASN A 276 -5.69 -19.80 10.85
CA ASN A 276 -5.82 -21.20 11.27
C ASN A 276 -5.01 -21.50 12.53
N ARG A 277 -3.83 -20.88 12.66
CA ARG A 277 -3.03 -20.97 13.89
C ARG A 277 -3.78 -20.37 15.08
N PHE A 278 -4.33 -19.18 14.92
CA PHE A 278 -5.13 -18.53 15.96
C PHE A 278 -6.34 -19.37 16.37
N ARG A 279 -7.07 -19.93 15.39
CA ARG A 279 -8.21 -20.85 15.65
C ARG A 279 -7.77 -22.09 16.43
N ALA A 280 -6.67 -22.72 16.02
CA ALA A 280 -6.14 -23.88 16.73
C ALA A 280 -5.82 -23.55 18.19
N GLU A 281 -5.08 -22.46 18.44
CA GLU A 281 -4.74 -22.02 19.79
C GLU A 281 -6.00 -21.72 20.62
N TYR A 282 -6.98 -21.04 20.03
CA TYR A 282 -8.25 -20.76 20.70
C TYR A 282 -9.03 -22.04 21.06
N TYR A 283 -9.17 -22.97 20.11
CA TYR A 283 -9.84 -24.26 20.36
C TYR A 283 -9.09 -25.10 21.39
N SER A 284 -7.76 -25.12 21.34
CA SER A 284 -6.96 -25.85 22.32
C SER A 284 -7.19 -25.35 23.74
N LYS A 285 -7.23 -24.02 23.93
CA LYS A 285 -7.60 -23.41 25.22
C LYS A 285 -9.00 -23.83 25.67
N ALA A 286 -9.97 -23.83 24.76
CA ALA A 286 -11.35 -24.24 25.07
C ALA A 286 -11.46 -25.73 25.44
N ILE A 287 -10.61 -26.58 24.87
CA ILE A 287 -10.56 -28.04 25.14
C ILE A 287 -9.64 -28.36 26.34
N GLY A 288 -8.90 -27.38 26.88
CA GLY A 288 -7.94 -27.59 27.97
C GLY A 288 -6.61 -28.23 27.52
N VAL A 289 -6.31 -28.20 26.22
CA VAL A 289 -5.04 -28.68 25.65
C VAL A 289 -4.14 -27.47 25.40
N SER A 290 -2.91 -27.47 25.90
CA SER A 290 -1.93 -26.41 25.60
C SER A 290 -0.96 -26.86 24.51
N PHE A 291 -0.69 -25.97 23.54
CA PHE A 291 0.39 -26.12 22.56
C PHE A 291 1.74 -25.60 23.06
N ASP A 292 1.77 -24.94 24.23
CA ASP A 292 3.00 -24.51 24.87
C ASP A 292 3.68 -25.76 25.43
N GLY A 293 4.78 -26.16 24.80
CA GLY A 293 5.53 -27.38 25.09
C GLY A 293 6.23 -27.36 26.46
N PHE A 294 5.46 -27.36 27.55
CA PHE A 294 5.98 -27.53 28.91
C PHE A 294 5.62 -28.89 29.53
N MET A 295 4.67 -29.65 28.97
CA MET A 295 4.34 -30.98 29.46
C MET A 295 4.64 -32.06 28.41
N ASN A 296 5.71 -32.80 28.71
CA ASN A 296 6.12 -34.09 28.14
C ASN A 296 7.08 -34.10 26.95
N LYS A 297 8.38 -34.14 27.30
CA LYS A 297 9.47 -34.79 26.55
C LYS A 297 9.22 -36.29 26.20
N ARG A 298 8.03 -36.85 26.45
CA ARG A 298 7.67 -38.25 26.17
C ARG A 298 7.13 -38.51 24.76
N TYR A 299 6.84 -37.49 23.94
CA TYR A 299 6.20 -37.69 22.63
C TYR A 299 7.12 -37.63 21.41
N ARG A 300 8.42 -37.90 21.57
CA ARG A 300 9.39 -37.86 20.46
C ARG A 300 9.35 -39.06 19.50
N LYS A 301 8.48 -40.06 19.68
CA LYS A 301 8.46 -41.29 18.84
C LYS A 301 7.08 -41.84 18.45
N GLN A 302 5.99 -41.11 18.64
CA GLN A 302 4.66 -41.60 18.22
C GLN A 302 3.92 -40.55 17.40
N ASN A 303 3.45 -40.96 16.21
CA ASN A 303 2.63 -40.17 15.30
C ASN A 303 1.58 -39.36 16.06
N HIS A 304 1.64 -38.02 15.95
CA HIS A 304 0.69 -37.08 16.58
C HIS A 304 -0.79 -37.38 16.26
N LEU A 305 -1.05 -38.13 15.18
CA LEU A 305 -2.37 -38.64 14.79
C LEU A 305 -3.02 -39.59 15.81
N LYS A 306 -2.26 -40.19 16.74
CA LYS A 306 -2.80 -41.15 17.71
C LYS A 306 -3.20 -40.55 19.07
N LEU A 307 -2.87 -39.29 19.33
CA LEU A 307 -3.03 -38.66 20.65
C LEU A 307 -4.20 -37.69 20.76
N LEU A 308 -4.76 -37.27 19.63
CA LEU A 308 -5.96 -36.43 19.60
C LEU A 308 -7.10 -37.27 19.07
N ASN A 309 -8.25 -37.23 19.75
CA ASN A 309 -9.52 -37.71 19.20
C ASN A 309 -9.59 -37.25 17.72
N PRO A 310 -9.85 -38.12 16.74
CA PRO A 310 -9.85 -37.76 15.33
C PRO A 310 -10.71 -36.53 15.02
N ALA A 311 -11.80 -36.32 15.78
CA ALA A 311 -12.63 -35.12 15.70
C ALA A 311 -11.90 -33.86 16.16
N LEU A 312 -11.10 -33.93 17.24
CA LEU A 312 -10.25 -32.82 17.71
C LEU A 312 -9.13 -32.51 16.72
N SER A 313 -8.47 -33.55 16.21
CA SER A 313 -7.44 -33.39 15.17
C SER A 313 -8.02 -32.77 13.90
N ALA A 314 -9.23 -33.16 13.50
CA ALA A 314 -9.94 -32.56 12.38
C ALA A 314 -10.30 -31.10 12.66
N MET A 315 -10.88 -30.77 13.82
CA MET A 315 -11.22 -29.38 14.17
C MET A 315 -10.01 -28.43 14.18
N ILE A 316 -8.85 -28.91 14.61
CA ILE A 316 -7.60 -28.14 14.62
C ILE A 316 -7.00 -28.00 13.21
N SER A 317 -7.26 -28.95 12.32
CA SER A 317 -6.66 -29.02 10.97
C SER A 317 -7.56 -28.48 9.84
N ILE A 318 -8.85 -28.23 10.11
CA ILE A 318 -9.79 -27.69 9.11
C ILE A 318 -9.42 -26.23 8.81
N ARG A 319 -9.04 -25.99 7.55
CA ARG A 319 -8.97 -24.65 6.97
C ARG A 319 -10.33 -24.31 6.35
N THR A 320 -11.06 -23.39 6.97
CA THR A 320 -12.18 -22.66 6.33
C THR A 320 -11.71 -21.33 5.80
#